data_AF-A0A6V8KG09-F1
#
_entry.id   AF-A0A6V8KG09-F1
#
_cell.length_a   1.000
_cell.length_b   1.000
_cell.length_c   1.000
_cell.angle_alpha   90.00
_cell.angle_beta   90.00
_cell.angle_gamma   90.00
#
_symmetry.space_group_name_H-M   'P 1'
#
loop_
_entity.id
_entity.type
_entity.pdbx_description
1 polymer ?
#
loop_
_entity_poly.entity_id
_entity_poly.type
_entity_poly.pdbx_seq_one_letter_code
_entity_poly.pdbx_strand_id
1 'polypeptide(L)'
;MGPLGAGSVATYSADGRLIFTGDGHRVAMWDLTHPSEPIRVATLIGASAEIDQITVSADSGLLVATSSRSGADNPEISYAMWDLRALTTMVTDPLGYACGIVGHGLTREEWDNHAPDLAFTQTCDA
;
A
#
# COMPACT_ATOMS: atom_id res chain seq x y z
N MET A 1 10.43 -19.94 1.42
CA MET A 1 11.18 -18.68 1.40
C MET A 1 11.27 -18.20 2.84
N GLY A 2 12.47 -18.25 3.44
CA GLY A 2 12.70 -17.88 4.83
C GLY A 2 13.05 -16.39 4.97
N PRO A 3 12.96 -15.82 6.18
CA PRO A 3 13.22 -14.40 6.41
C PRO A 3 14.65 -14.02 6.03
N LEU A 4 14.78 -12.94 5.27
CA LEU A 4 16.06 -12.24 5.08
C LEU A 4 16.51 -11.75 6.46
N GLY A 5 17.80 -11.89 6.75
CA GLY A 5 18.39 -11.77 8.08
C GLY A 5 18.05 -10.47 8.84
N ALA A 6 18.31 -10.52 10.16
CA ALA A 6 18.02 -9.48 11.12
C ALA A 6 18.28 -8.05 10.60
N GLY A 7 17.22 -7.25 10.52
CA GLY A 7 17.28 -5.81 10.24
C GLY A 7 16.19 -5.29 9.29
N SER A 8 15.54 -6.14 8.50
CA SER A 8 14.47 -5.67 7.60
C SER A 8 13.41 -6.74 7.37
N VAL A 9 12.21 -6.47 7.86
CA VAL A 9 11.03 -7.32 7.60
C VAL A 9 10.37 -6.91 6.30
N ALA A 10 10.13 -7.87 5.43
CA ALA A 10 9.40 -7.64 4.19
C ALA A 10 8.57 -8.87 3.81
N THR A 11 7.46 -8.64 3.13
CA THR A 11 6.63 -9.70 2.56
C THR A 11 5.96 -9.25 1.26
N TYR A 12 5.70 -10.19 0.38
CA TYR A 12 4.97 -9.95 -0.87
C TYR A 12 3.47 -10.17 -0.66
N SER A 13 2.64 -9.50 -1.47
CA SER A 13 1.27 -9.96 -1.70
C SER A 13 1.27 -11.33 -2.39
N ALA A 14 0.17 -12.07 -2.27
CA ALA A 14 0.04 -13.40 -2.87
C ALA A 14 0.13 -13.37 -4.41
N ASP A 15 -0.26 -12.26 -5.03
CA ASP A 15 -0.14 -12.02 -6.47
C ASP A 15 1.24 -11.48 -6.91
N GLY A 16 2.13 -11.20 -5.96
CA GLY A 16 3.48 -10.67 -6.23
C GLY A 16 3.53 -9.22 -6.74
N ARG A 17 2.39 -8.52 -6.84
CA ARG A 17 2.33 -7.15 -7.35
C ARG A 17 2.75 -6.11 -6.31
N LEU A 18 2.64 -6.44 -5.03
CA LEU A 18 2.97 -5.54 -3.93
C LEU A 18 4.06 -6.13 -3.06
N ILE A 19 4.90 -5.26 -2.51
CA ILE A 19 5.79 -5.59 -1.40
C ILE A 19 5.52 -4.65 -0.22
N PHE A 20 5.47 -5.24 0.97
CA PHE A 20 5.30 -4.55 2.25
C PHE A 20 6.62 -4.64 2.98
N THR A 21 7.17 -3.49 3.39
CA THR A 21 8.45 -3.43 4.12
C THR A 21 8.25 -2.70 5.44
N GLY A 22 8.76 -3.25 6.54
CA GLY A 22 8.80 -2.57 7.82
C GLY A 22 9.71 -1.34 7.76
N ASP A 23 9.26 -0.24 8.35
CA ASP A 23 9.95 1.04 8.45
C ASP A 23 9.71 1.60 9.87
N GLY A 24 10.51 1.11 10.83
CA GLY A 24 10.29 1.37 12.25
C GLY A 24 8.92 0.85 12.71
N HIS A 25 8.04 1.76 13.15
CA HIS A 25 6.67 1.45 13.57
C HIS A 25 5.64 1.60 12.44
N ARG A 26 6.09 1.58 11.18
CA ARG A 26 5.26 1.75 9.99
C ARG A 26 5.53 0.63 9.01
N VAL A 27 4.62 0.48 8.04
CA VAL A 27 4.84 -0.39 6.88
C VAL A 27 4.76 0.45 5.62
N ALA A 28 5.82 0.45 4.82
CA ALA A 28 5.77 1.00 3.48
C ALA A 28 5.21 -0.05 2.52
N MET A 29 4.31 0.38 1.63
CA MET A 29 3.71 -0.44 0.59
C MET A 29 4.19 0.05 -0.76
N TRP A 30 4.70 -0.87 -1.57
CA TRP A 30 5.28 -0.59 -2.87
C TRP A 30 4.59 -1.41 -3.94
N ASP A 31 4.32 -0.78 -5.08
CA ASP A 31 3.87 -1.41 -6.31
C ASP A 31 5.09 -1.89 -7.12
N LEU A 32 5.09 -3.16 -7.47
CA LEU A 32 6.09 -3.87 -8.26
C LEU A 32 5.57 -4.27 -9.64
N THR A 33 4.48 -3.67 -10.12
CA THR A 33 3.97 -3.87 -11.49
C THR A 33 5.08 -3.64 -12.54
N HIS A 34 5.99 -2.70 -12.29
CA HIS A 34 7.25 -2.53 -13.02
C HIS A 34 8.44 -2.77 -12.08
N PRO A 35 8.99 -4.00 -12.00
CA PRO A 35 10.02 -4.33 -11.01
C PRO A 35 11.32 -3.53 -11.13
N SER A 36 11.63 -2.98 -12.31
CA SER A 36 12.77 -2.08 -12.52
C SER A 36 12.56 -0.67 -11.98
N GLU A 37 11.30 -0.28 -11.74
CA GLU A 37 10.90 1.04 -11.24
C GLU A 37 9.80 0.91 -10.15
N PRO A 38 10.12 0.36 -8.97
CA PRO A 38 9.17 0.25 -7.87
C PRO A 38 8.65 1.62 -7.41
N ILE A 39 7.34 1.75 -7.21
CA ILE A 39 6.72 2.99 -6.74
C ILE A 39 6.12 2.77 -5.35
N ARG A 40 6.43 3.66 -4.41
CA ARG A 40 5.80 3.65 -3.07
C ARG A 40 4.39 4.21 -3.16
N VAL A 41 3.38 3.39 -2.91
CA VAL A 41 1.96 3.77 -3.07
C VAL A 41 1.28 4.14 -1.75
N ALA A 42 1.78 3.65 -0.61
CA ALA A 42 1.21 3.99 0.70
C ALA A 42 2.21 3.85 1.87
N THR A 43 1.88 4.52 2.98
CA THR A 43 2.47 4.27 4.31
C THR A 43 1.37 3.82 5.25
N LEU A 44 1.44 2.59 5.73
CA LEU A 44 0.52 2.07 6.72
C LEU A 44 1.03 2.44 8.11
N ILE A 45 0.20 3.14 8.86
CA ILE A 45 0.48 3.65 10.20
C ILE A 45 -0.42 2.97 11.23
N GLY A 46 -0.03 2.99 12.50
CA GLY A 46 -0.85 2.50 13.61
C GLY A 46 -0.22 1.42 14.49
N ALA A 47 0.96 0.90 14.13
CA ALA A 47 1.72 0.05 15.05
C ALA A 47 2.30 0.88 16.20
N SER A 48 2.32 0.30 17.41
CA SER A 48 2.71 0.99 18.64
C SER A 48 4.21 0.90 18.97
N ALA A 49 4.93 0.04 18.25
CA ALA A 49 6.36 -0.20 18.41
C ALA A 49 6.97 -0.65 17.07
N GLU A 50 8.27 -0.94 17.07
CA GLU A 50 8.99 -1.41 15.89
C GLU A 50 8.40 -2.73 15.38
N ILE A 51 8.23 -2.84 14.07
CA ILE A 51 7.65 -4.02 13.44
C ILE A 51 8.67 -5.16 13.45
N ASP A 52 8.31 -6.26 14.09
CA ASP A 52 9.11 -7.48 14.14
C ASP A 52 8.82 -8.39 12.94
N GLN A 53 7.55 -8.54 12.59
CA GLN A 53 7.08 -9.44 11.53
C GLN A 53 5.88 -8.84 10.80
N ILE A 54 5.74 -9.18 9.52
CA ILE A 54 4.61 -8.80 8.66
C ILE A 54 4.15 -10.04 7.91
N THR A 55 2.84 -10.24 7.83
CA THR A 55 2.22 -11.30 7.02
C THR A 55 1.02 -10.75 6.25
N VAL A 56 0.77 -11.35 5.09
CA VAL A 56 -0.35 -11.01 4.20
C VAL A 56 -1.26 -12.23 4.10
N SER A 57 -2.58 -12.03 4.13
CA SER A 57 -3.55 -13.10 3.90
C SER A 57 -3.42 -13.67 2.49
N ALA A 58 -3.81 -14.92 2.29
CA ALA A 58 -3.70 -15.60 0.99
C ALA A 58 -4.49 -14.90 -0.14
N ASP A 59 -5.55 -14.17 0.20
CA ASP A 59 -6.34 -13.35 -0.73
C ASP A 59 -5.78 -11.93 -0.93
N SER A 60 -4.64 -11.60 -0.30
CA SER A 60 -4.03 -10.26 -0.29
C SER A 60 -4.94 -9.13 0.21
N GLY A 61 -6.02 -9.46 0.94
CA GLY A 61 -6.98 -8.50 1.46
C GLY A 61 -6.64 -7.95 2.85
N LEU A 62 -5.75 -8.62 3.60
CA LEU A 62 -5.39 -8.24 4.96
C LEU A 62 -3.88 -8.29 5.16
N LEU A 63 -3.34 -7.23 5.77
CA LEU A 63 -1.98 -7.20 6.30
C LEU A 63 -2.04 -7.26 7.82
N VAL A 64 -1.21 -8.11 8.42
CA VAL A 64 -0.99 -8.14 9.88
C VAL A 64 0.48 -7.92 10.16
N ALA A 65 0.77 -7.02 11.09
CA ALA A 65 2.11 -6.85 11.62
C ALA A 65 2.13 -7.04 13.13
N THR A 66 3.18 -7.67 13.64
CA THR A 66 3.44 -7.77 15.07
C THR A 66 4.58 -6.83 15.44
N SER A 67 4.46 -6.18 16.58
CA SER A 67 5.47 -5.29 17.11
C SER A 67 5.70 -5.55 18.58
N SER A 68 6.93 -5.36 19.05
CA SER A 68 7.27 -5.50 20.45
C SER A 68 8.04 -4.28 20.94
N ARG A 69 7.79 -3.92 22.20
CA ARG A 69 8.57 -2.91 22.91
C ARG A 69 9.36 -3.61 24.00
N SER A 70 10.70 -3.58 23.89
CA SER A 70 11.58 -4.06 24.94
C SER A 70 11.61 -3.04 26.10
N GLY A 71 10.88 -3.32 27.17
CA GLY A 71 11.05 -2.68 28.48
C GLY A 71 11.73 -3.66 29.44
N ALA A 72 12.59 -3.17 30.33
CA ALA A 72 13.37 -4.01 31.26
C ALA A 72 12.48 -4.92 32.14
N ASP A 73 11.25 -4.50 32.44
CA ASP A 73 10.38 -5.17 33.41
C ASP A 73 9.04 -5.65 32.82
N ASN A 74 8.67 -5.23 31.59
CA ASN A 74 7.41 -5.64 30.96
C ASN A 74 7.48 -5.51 29.42
N PRO A 75 7.86 -6.56 28.69
CA PRO A 75 7.80 -6.56 27.24
C PRO A 75 6.32 -6.52 26.78
N GLU A 76 5.97 -5.52 25.98
CA GLU A 76 4.64 -5.39 25.40
C GLU A 76 4.68 -5.89 23.95
N ILE A 77 3.89 -6.91 23.64
CA ILE A 77 3.67 -7.37 22.26
C ILE A 77 2.32 -6.86 21.82
N SER A 78 2.28 -6.21 20.67
CA SER A 78 1.07 -5.71 20.03
C SER A 78 1.00 -6.18 18.58
N TYR A 79 -0.19 -6.07 18.00
CA TYR A 79 -0.41 -6.32 16.58
C TYR A 79 -1.21 -5.18 15.97
N ALA A 80 -0.90 -4.87 14.72
CA ALA A 80 -1.66 -3.95 13.88
C ALA A 80 -2.17 -4.69 12.65
N MET A 81 -3.37 -4.32 12.19
CA MET A 81 -4.01 -4.93 11.04
C MET A 81 -4.54 -3.86 10.10
N TRP A 82 -4.35 -4.07 8.80
CA TRP A 82 -4.82 -3.18 7.76
C TRP A 82 -5.60 -3.95 6.71
N ASP A 83 -6.80 -3.46 6.38
CA ASP A 83 -7.55 -3.92 5.22
C ASP A 83 -6.94 -3.32 3.95
N LEU A 84 -6.47 -4.19 3.05
CA LEU A 84 -5.79 -3.79 1.83
C LEU A 84 -6.74 -3.65 0.65
N ARG A 85 -7.99 -4.12 0.73
CA ARG A 85 -8.86 -4.27 -0.44
C ARG A 85 -9.10 -2.95 -1.16
N ALA A 86 -9.39 -1.88 -0.41
CA ALA A 86 -9.57 -0.56 -1.00
C ALA A 86 -8.29 -0.02 -1.65
N LEU A 87 -7.14 -0.23 -1.00
CA LEU A 87 -5.84 0.23 -1.50
C LEU A 87 -5.42 -0.55 -2.75
N THR A 88 -5.62 -1.86 -2.76
CA THR A 88 -5.33 -2.71 -3.91
C THR A 88 -6.18 -2.31 -5.10
N THR A 89 -7.50 -2.11 -4.93
CA THR A 89 -8.38 -1.63 -6.02
C THR A 89 -7.87 -0.31 -6.61
N MET A 90 -7.53 0.65 -5.75
CA MET A 90 -7.00 1.96 -6.17
C MET A 90 -5.67 1.83 -6.94
N VAL A 91 -4.79 0.91 -6.56
CA VAL A 91 -3.51 0.69 -7.26
C VAL A 91 -3.72 -0.02 -8.59
N THR A 92 -4.64 -0.98 -8.67
CA THR A 92 -4.85 -1.78 -9.88
C THR A 92 -5.69 -1.07 -10.95
N ASP A 93 -6.62 -0.22 -10.52
CA ASP A 93 -7.51 0.55 -11.39
C ASP A 93 -7.78 1.94 -10.77
N PRO A 94 -6.80 2.85 -10.80
CA PRO A 94 -6.93 4.17 -10.20
C PRO A 94 -8.00 5.02 -10.87
N LEU A 95 -8.16 4.91 -12.20
CA LEU A 95 -9.17 5.65 -12.94
C LEU A 95 -10.58 5.14 -12.61
N GLY A 96 -10.83 3.83 -12.70
CA GLY A 96 -12.13 3.27 -12.37
C GLY A 96 -12.53 3.51 -10.91
N TYR A 97 -11.57 3.42 -9.97
CA TYR A 97 -11.82 3.77 -8.57
C TYR A 97 -12.23 5.23 -8.39
N ALA A 98 -11.50 6.17 -9.00
CA ALA A 98 -11.82 7.60 -8.94
C ALA A 98 -13.19 7.90 -9.59
N CYS A 99 -13.45 7.30 -10.76
CA CYS A 99 -14.74 7.43 -11.45
C CYS A 99 -15.90 6.89 -10.62
N GLY A 100 -15.71 5.78 -9.89
CA GLY A 100 -16.72 5.24 -8.98
C GLY A 100 -17.05 6.14 -7.78
N ILE A 101 -16.12 7.01 -7.36
CA ILE A 101 -16.33 7.95 -6.25
C ILE A 101 -16.97 9.25 -6.74
N VAL A 102 -16.38 9.86 -7.78
CA VAL A 102 -16.75 11.20 -8.25
C VAL A 102 -17.93 11.14 -9.22
N GLY A 103 -18.08 10.02 -9.94
CA GLY A 103 -19.19 9.78 -10.87
C GLY A 103 -19.07 10.51 -12.21
N HIS A 104 -17.98 11.26 -12.44
CA HIS A 104 -17.72 11.93 -13.71
C HIS A 104 -16.23 12.06 -13.99
N GLY A 105 -15.90 12.22 -15.27
CA GLY A 105 -14.55 12.52 -15.70
C GLY A 105 -14.21 14.01 -15.61
N LEU A 106 -12.94 14.35 -15.85
CA LEU A 106 -12.52 15.75 -15.94
C LEU A 106 -13.21 16.42 -17.13
N THR A 107 -13.70 17.64 -16.91
CA THR A 107 -14.16 18.53 -17.97
C THR A 107 -12.98 19.00 -18.82
N ARG A 108 -13.25 19.57 -20.00
CA ARG A 108 -12.21 20.13 -20.86
C ARG A 108 -11.43 21.27 -20.18
N GLU A 109 -12.12 22.11 -19.43
CA GLU A 109 -11.49 23.21 -18.69
C GLU A 109 -10.56 22.68 -17.58
N GLU A 110 -11.00 21.67 -16.82
CA GLU A 110 -10.16 21.05 -15.78
C GLU A 110 -8.96 20.32 -16.39
N TRP A 111 -9.13 19.68 -17.55
CA TRP A 111 -8.03 19.06 -18.28
C TRP A 111 -6.99 20.08 -18.72
N ASP A 112 -7.41 21.19 -19.31
CA ASP A 112 -6.48 22.25 -19.74
C ASP A 112 -5.70 22.84 -18.54
N ASN A 113 -6.27 22.81 -17.34
CA ASN A 113 -5.61 23.26 -16.11
C ASN A 113 -4.61 22.22 -15.53
N HIS A 114 -4.92 20.93 -15.60
CA HIS A 114 -4.12 19.88 -14.93
C HIS A 114 -3.17 19.11 -15.86
N ALA A 115 -3.48 19.05 -17.15
CA ALA A 115 -2.75 18.29 -18.16
C ALA A 115 -2.67 19.06 -19.51
N PRO A 116 -2.19 20.32 -19.52
CA PRO A 116 -2.18 21.16 -20.73
C PRO A 116 -1.33 20.59 -21.87
N ASP A 117 -0.30 19.80 -21.55
CA ASP A 117 0.62 19.21 -22.52
C ASP A 117 0.10 17.89 -23.12
N LEU A 118 -1.06 17.40 -22.66
CA LEU A 118 -1.66 16.15 -23.12
C LEU A 118 -2.94 16.42 -23.91
N ALA A 119 -3.15 15.66 -24.98
CA ALA A 119 -4.41 15.70 -25.72
C ALA A 119 -5.59 15.30 -24.80
N PHE A 120 -6.69 16.03 -24.88
CA PHE A 120 -7.88 15.75 -24.07
C PHE A 120 -8.37 14.31 -24.28
N THR A 121 -8.46 13.57 -23.18
CA THR A 121 -9.06 12.24 -23.12
C THR A 121 -10.18 12.24 -22.08
N GLN A 122 -11.31 11.65 -22.43
CA GLN A 122 -12.38 11.42 -21.48
C GLN A 122 -11.93 10.38 -20.44
N THR A 123 -11.90 10.75 -19.15
CA THR A 123 -11.31 9.91 -18.10
C THR A 123 -12.26 8.87 -17.52
N CYS A 124 -13.55 9.17 -17.51
CA CYS A 124 -14.59 8.24 -17.08
C CYS A 124 -15.55 8.02 -18.24
N ASP A 125 -15.81 6.74 -18.53
CA ASP A 125 -16.90 6.37 -19.42
C ASP A 125 -18.23 6.67 -18.74
N ALA A 126 -19.19 7.21 -19.51
CA ALA A 126 -20.51 7.61 -19.03
C ALA A 126 -21.45 6.41 -18.81
#